data_AF-A0A6B2G811-F1
#
_entry.id   AF-A0A6B2G811-F1
#
_cell.length_a   1.000
_cell.length_b   1.000
_cell.length_c   1.000
_cell.angle_alpha   90.00
_cell.angle_beta   90.00
_cell.angle_gamma   90.00
#
_symmetry.space_group_name_H-M   'P 1'
#
loop_
_entity.id
_entity.type
_entity.pdbx_description
1 polymer ?
#
loop_
_entity_poly.entity_id
_entity_poly.type
_entity_poly.pdbx_seq_one_letter_code
_entity_poly.pdbx_strand_id
1 'polypeptide(L)'
;KELTEGHPISNNNHLQWMSKSFFCYMPNLESVNLSKNDLTFLPYSIGDAKKLRCLDLSENSLKDLPTPIGHLRFLISLNVSKNKLTDIPPSFMSLSLISL
;
A
#
# COMPACT_ATOMS: atom_id res chain seq x y z
N LYS A 1 -0.08 14.24 -22.05
CA LYS A 1 0.55 15.57 -22.01
C LYS A 1 0.60 15.95 -20.55
N GLU A 2 1.59 15.40 -19.86
CA GLU A 2 2.81 16.14 -19.46
C GLU A 2 2.50 17.06 -18.28
N LEU A 3 2.83 16.56 -17.09
CA LEU A 3 3.12 17.38 -15.93
C LEU A 3 4.59 17.09 -15.57
N THR A 4 5.49 17.52 -16.46
CA THR A 4 6.94 17.53 -16.26
C THR A 4 7.43 18.96 -16.41
N GLU A 5 7.09 19.86 -15.48
CA GLU A 5 7.81 21.13 -15.35
C GLU A 5 7.97 21.54 -13.88
N GLY A 6 9.20 21.37 -13.37
CA GLY A 6 9.93 22.51 -12.83
C GLY A 6 9.61 23.04 -11.42
N HIS A 7 9.05 22.26 -10.50
CA HIS A 7 9.10 22.60 -9.08
C HIS A 7 9.72 21.46 -8.28
N PRO A 8 10.79 21.67 -7.48
CA PRO A 8 11.16 20.73 -6.45
C PRO A 8 9.99 20.70 -5.47
N ILE A 9 9.14 19.68 -5.59
CA ILE A 9 8.10 19.38 -4.60
C ILE A 9 8.88 18.97 -3.36
N SER A 10 9.22 19.98 -2.57
CA SER A 10 9.94 19.88 -1.30
C SER A 10 9.19 18.92 -0.40
N ASN A 11 9.74 17.72 -0.19
CA ASN A 11 9.80 16.95 1.05
C ASN A 11 8.58 16.94 2.00
N ASN A 12 7.35 17.11 1.54
CA ASN A 12 6.17 17.08 2.42
C ASN A 12 4.86 16.77 1.65
N ASN A 13 4.78 15.61 1.00
CA ASN A 13 3.54 15.11 0.39
C ASN A 13 2.74 14.31 1.43
N HIS A 14 1.88 15.04 2.15
CA HIS A 14 0.91 14.55 3.13
C HIS A 14 -0.12 13.56 2.53
N LEU A 15 0.27 12.32 2.25
CA LEU A 15 -0.68 11.18 2.16
C LEU A 15 -1.25 10.80 3.55
N GLN A 16 -1.04 11.62 4.58
CA GLN A 16 -1.74 11.55 5.87
C GLN A 16 -3.28 11.65 5.72
N TRP A 17 -3.79 12.03 4.53
CA TRP A 17 -5.21 11.99 4.18
C TRP A 17 -5.64 10.79 3.33
N MET A 18 -4.87 9.70 3.23
CA MET A 18 -5.49 8.41 2.94
C MET A 18 -6.45 8.11 4.09
N SER A 19 -7.69 8.57 3.92
CA SER A 19 -8.76 8.40 4.89
C SER A 19 -8.89 6.91 5.18
N LYS A 20 -9.31 6.56 6.40
CA LYS A 20 -9.49 5.15 6.79
C LYS A 20 -10.37 4.37 5.81
N SER A 21 -11.14 5.05 4.96
CA SER A 21 -12.06 4.50 3.95
C SER A 21 -11.58 4.65 2.50
N PHE A 22 -10.35 5.07 2.23
CA PHE A 22 -9.85 5.34 0.87
C PHE A 22 -10.15 4.20 -0.11
N PHE A 23 -9.82 2.96 0.27
CA PHE A 23 -10.02 1.78 -0.57
C PHE A 23 -11.48 1.34 -0.71
N CYS A 24 -12.37 1.80 0.18
CA CYS A 24 -13.80 1.53 0.09
C CYS A 24 -14.43 2.23 -1.14
N TYR A 25 -13.88 3.38 -1.55
CA TYR A 25 -14.35 4.13 -2.72
C TYR A 25 -13.78 3.64 -4.07
N MET A 26 -12.81 2.71 -4.07
CA MET A 26 -12.20 2.17 -5.29
C MET A 26 -12.21 0.64 -5.29
N PRO A 27 -13.39 0.00 -5.34
CA PRO A 27 -13.50 -1.47 -5.28
C PRO A 27 -12.90 -2.18 -6.51
N ASN A 28 -12.61 -1.45 -7.59
CA ASN A 28 -12.05 -1.97 -8.84
C ASN A 28 -10.55 -1.72 -9.01
N LEU A 29 -9.87 -1.32 -7.94
CA LEU A 29 -8.44 -1.04 -7.99
C LEU A 29 -7.65 -2.35 -8.16
N GLU A 30 -6.91 -2.46 -9.26
CA GLU A 30 -6.11 -3.68 -9.58
C GLU A 30 -4.62 -3.50 -9.31
N SER A 31 -4.11 -2.26 -9.39
CA SER A 31 -2.70 -1.95 -9.14
C SER A 31 -2.57 -0.63 -8.40
N VAL A 32 -1.74 -0.60 -7.37
CA VAL A 32 -1.46 0.57 -6.54
C VAL A 32 0.03 0.71 -6.36
N ASN A 33 0.55 1.90 -6.68
CA ASN A 33 1.91 2.27 -6.36
C ASN A 33 1.89 3.46 -5.39
N LEU A 34 2.32 3.20 -4.16
CA LEU A 34 2.52 4.16 -3.08
C LEU A 34 4.00 4.16 -2.65
N SER A 35 4.91 3.69 -3.50
CA SER A 35 6.34 3.69 -3.20
C SER A 35 6.89 5.11 -3.02
N LYS A 36 7.99 5.24 -2.28
CA LYS A 36 8.71 6.51 -2.06
C LYS A 36 7.84 7.59 -1.40
N ASN A 37 7.10 7.19 -0.37
CA ASN A 37 6.31 8.10 0.46
C ASN A 37 6.73 7.99 1.92
N ASP A 38 6.18 8.85 2.79
CA ASP A 38 6.42 8.80 4.24
C ASP A 38 5.29 8.08 4.98
N LEU A 39 4.71 7.04 4.38
CA LEU A 39 3.62 6.29 5.02
C LEU A 39 4.15 5.60 6.28
N THR A 40 3.50 5.87 7.41
CA THR A 40 3.79 5.24 8.71
C THR A 40 2.79 4.15 9.07
N PHE A 41 1.61 4.18 8.47
CA PHE A 41 0.55 3.17 8.59
C PHE A 41 -0.23 3.03 7.29
N LEU A 42 -0.92 1.90 7.14
CA LEU A 42 -1.93 1.69 6.09
C LEU A 42 -3.33 1.63 6.70
N PRO A 43 -4.36 2.16 6.01
CA PRO A 43 -5.73 2.12 6.50
C PRO A 43 -6.27 0.67 6.48
N TYR A 44 -7.12 0.33 7.47
CA TYR A 44 -7.78 -0.98 7.56
C TYR A 44 -8.64 -1.30 6.32
N SER A 45 -9.16 -0.29 5.62
CA SER A 45 -9.92 -0.48 4.38
C SER A 45 -9.10 -1.08 3.23
N ILE A 46 -7.77 -1.22 3.34
CA ILE A 46 -6.98 -1.93 2.32
C ILE A 46 -7.56 -3.32 2.02
N GLY A 47 -8.16 -4.00 3.01
CA GLY A 47 -8.82 -5.29 2.80
C GLY A 47 -10.09 -5.25 1.93
N ASP A 48 -10.65 -4.06 1.67
CA ASP A 48 -11.80 -3.86 0.79
C ASP A 48 -11.41 -3.82 -0.69
N ALA A 49 -10.12 -3.61 -1.00
CA ALA A 49 -9.58 -3.63 -2.36
C ALA A 49 -9.45 -5.07 -2.89
N LYS A 50 -10.57 -5.80 -2.95
CA LYS A 50 -10.62 -7.23 -3.27
C LYS A 50 -10.10 -7.58 -4.66
N LYS A 51 -9.99 -6.62 -5.58
CA LYS A 51 -9.46 -6.83 -6.94
C LYS A 51 -7.99 -6.49 -7.08
N LEU A 52 -7.34 -6.05 -6.00
CA LEU A 52 -5.94 -5.61 -6.04
C LEU A 52 -5.01 -6.79 -6.32
N ARG A 53 -4.19 -6.65 -7.36
CA ARG A 53 -3.21 -7.64 -7.84
C ARG A 53 -1.79 -7.20 -7.57
N CYS A 54 -1.51 -5.90 -7.68
CA CYS A 54 -0.17 -5.34 -7.44
C CYS A 54 -0.25 -4.21 -6.42
N LEU A 55 0.60 -4.27 -5.39
CA LEU A 55 0.71 -3.23 -4.38
C LEU A 55 2.19 -2.94 -4.10
N ASP A 56 2.64 -1.76 -4.49
CA ASP A 56 3.99 -1.28 -4.18
C ASP A 56 3.93 -0.24 -3.06
N LEU A 57 4.56 -0.56 -1.94
CA LEU A 57 4.72 0.25 -0.74
C LEU A 57 6.20 0.47 -0.42
N SER A 58 7.10 0.18 -1.36
CA SER A 58 8.54 0.27 -1.12
C SER A 58 8.98 1.68 -0.76
N GLU A 59 10.10 1.81 -0.05
CA GLU A 59 10.65 3.13 0.32
C GLU A 59 9.64 3.97 1.10
N ASN A 60 9.07 3.38 2.16
CA ASN A 60 8.18 4.04 3.12
C ASN A 60 8.69 3.86 4.57
N SER A 61 7.92 4.33 5.56
CA SER A 61 8.23 4.19 6.99
C SER A 61 7.23 3.31 7.74
N LEU A 62 6.60 2.33 7.06
CA LEU A 62 5.63 1.43 7.67
C LEU A 62 6.30 0.59 8.75
N LYS A 63 5.72 0.58 9.95
CA LYS A 63 6.16 -0.26 11.08
C LYS A 63 5.46 -1.62 11.09
N ASP A 64 4.20 -1.62 10.68
CA ASP A 64 3.34 -2.80 10.65
C ASP A 64 2.45 -2.77 9.41
N LEU A 65 1.98 -3.94 8.99
CA LEU A 65 0.89 -4.07 8.00
C LEU A 65 -0.42 -4.38 8.73
N PRO A 66 -1.56 -3.80 8.32
CA PRO A 66 -2.84 -4.02 8.99
C PRO A 66 -3.35 -5.44 8.69
N THR A 67 -3.98 -6.09 9.67
CA THR A 67 -4.50 -7.47 9.54
C THR A 67 -5.38 -7.71 8.29
N PRO A 68 -6.23 -6.78 7.83
CA PRO A 68 -7.02 -6.95 6.61
C PRO A 68 -6.21 -7.07 5.31
N ILE A 69 -4.89 -6.89 5.32
CA ILE A 69 -4.02 -7.17 4.16
C ILE A 69 -4.21 -8.61 3.65
N GLY A 70 -4.51 -9.55 4.55
CA GLY A 70 -4.81 -10.95 4.22
C GLY A 70 -6.13 -11.15 3.44
N HIS A 71 -7.00 -10.13 3.37
CA HIS A 71 -8.22 -10.20 2.56
C HIS A 71 -7.98 -9.96 1.07
N LEU A 72 -6.78 -9.52 0.69
CA LEU A 72 -6.37 -9.28 -0.69
C LEU A 72 -6.10 -10.59 -1.44
N ARG A 73 -7.13 -11.41 -1.62
CA ARG A 73 -7.03 -12.78 -2.16
C ARG A 73 -6.49 -12.89 -3.59
N PHE A 74 -6.46 -11.79 -4.33
CA PHE A 74 -5.97 -11.72 -5.71
C PHE A 74 -4.62 -11.02 -5.83
N LEU A 75 -3.99 -10.68 -4.69
CA LEU A 75 -2.68 -10.05 -4.68
C LEU A 75 -1.62 -11.04 -5.15
N ILE A 76 -0.87 -10.62 -6.16
CA ILE A 76 0.19 -11.42 -6.81
C ILE A 76 1.54 -10.81 -6.51
N SER A 77 1.61 -9.48 -6.39
CA SER A 77 2.83 -8.75 -6.09
C SER A 77 2.59 -7.77 -4.96
N LEU A 78 3.41 -7.88 -3.91
CA LEU A 78 3.44 -6.96 -2.79
C LEU A 78 4.89 -6.57 -2.51
N ASN A 79 5.25 -5.34 -2.81
CA ASN A 79 6.58 -4.82 -2.52
C ASN A 79 6.52 -3.94 -1.27
N VAL A 80 7.13 -4.40 -0.18
CA VAL A 80 7.26 -3.65 1.08
C VAL A 80 8.73 -3.38 1.43
N SER A 81 9.63 -3.49 0.44
CA SER A 81 11.06 -3.28 0.65
C SER A 81 11.38 -1.86 1.15
N LYS A 82 12.48 -1.71 1.88
CA LYS A 82 12.91 -0.43 2.45
C LYS A 82 11.81 0.26 3.29
N ASN A 83 11.09 -0.53 4.09
CA ASN A 83 10.22 -0.08 5.19
C ASN A 83 10.87 -0.38 6.55
N LYS A 84 10.16 -0.07 7.63
CA LYS A 84 10.56 -0.36 9.02
C LYS A 84 9.75 -1.51 9.62
N LEU A 85 9.28 -2.42 8.76
CA LEU A 85 8.47 -3.57 9.18
C LEU A 85 9.31 -4.48 10.08
N THR A 86 8.90 -4.63 11.34
CA THR A 86 9.52 -5.60 12.26
C THR A 86 8.82 -6.94 12.21
N ASP A 87 7.52 -6.92 11.96
CA ASP A 87 6.68 -8.10 11.93
C ASP A 87 5.75 -8.08 10.71
N ILE A 88 5.38 -9.28 10.27
CA ILE A 88 4.40 -9.50 9.22
C ILE A 88 3.15 -10.10 9.89
N PRO A 89 1.95 -9.54 9.68
CA PRO A 89 0.76 -10.04 10.36
C PRO A 89 0.46 -11.49 9.97
N PRO A 90 -0.08 -12.34 10.87
CA PRO A 90 -0.38 -13.74 10.57
C PRO A 90 -1.31 -13.92 9.36
N SER A 91 -2.18 -12.95 9.11
CA SER A 91 -3.08 -12.94 7.95
C SER A 91 -2.33 -12.87 6.60
N PHE A 92 -1.06 -12.47 6.60
CA PHE A 92 -0.21 -12.54 5.42
C PHE A 92 0.06 -13.97 4.96
N MET A 93 0.12 -14.96 5.87
CA MET A 93 0.21 -16.38 5.49
C MET A 93 -1.01 -16.84 4.69
N SER A 94 -2.14 -16.14 4.78
CA SER A 94 -3.33 -16.43 3.98
C SER A 94 -3.20 -15.99 2.51
N LEU A 95 -2.15 -15.22 2.18
CA LEU A 95 -1.87 -14.77 0.83
C LEU A 95 -1.03 -15.82 0.11
N SER A 96 -1.68 -16.91 -0.30
CA SER A 96 -1.07 -18.13 -0.83
C SER A 96 -0.38 -18.01 -2.21
N LEU A 97 -0.32 -16.81 -2.80
CA LEU A 97 0.10 -16.58 -4.19
C LEU A 97 1.13 -15.45 -4.38
N ILE A 98 1.67 -14.87 -3.31
CA ILE A 98 2.58 -13.72 -3.45
C ILE A 98 4.00 -14.21 -3.71
N SER A 99 4.60 -13.71 -4.80
CA SER A 99 6.05 -13.76 -4.97
C SER A 99 6.68 -12.58 -4.22
N LEU A 100 7.57 -12.88 -3.28
CA LEU A 100 8.36 -11.90 -2.52
C LEU A 100 9.51 -11.31 -3.35
#